data_AF-A0A4S5AQ27-F1
#
_entry.id   AF-A0A4S5AQ27-F1
#
_cell.length_a   1.000
_cell.length_b   1.000
_cell.length_c   1.000
_cell.angle_alpha   90.00
_cell.angle_beta   90.00
_cell.angle_gamma   90.00
#
_symmetry.space_group_name_H-M   'P 1'
#
loop_
_entity.id
_entity.type
_entity.pdbx_description
1 polymer ?
#
loop_
_entity_poly.entity_id
_entity_poly.type
_entity_poly.pdbx_seq_one_letter_code
_entity_poly.pdbx_strand_id
1 'polypeptide(L)' 'WQAAGAPAYDGPPRPAQAYAGTDRQCRGRLLAVLRDAPGAVTRAHLETTWDEPVQRERALGSLVADGLVVATADGRYALP' A
#
# COMPACT_ATOMS: atom_id res chain seq x y z
N TRP A 1 14.51 9.21 25.45
CA TRP A 1 15.97 9.00 25.50
C TRP A 1 16.55 9.20 24.10
N GLN A 2 16.99 10.42 23.79
CA GLN A 2 17.97 10.66 22.72
C GLN A 2 18.62 12.02 22.99
N ALA A 3 19.58 12.01 23.92
CA ALA A 3 20.39 13.16 24.33
C ALA A 3 21.87 12.90 24.04
N ALA A 4 22.17 12.41 22.83
CA ALA A 4 23.52 12.34 22.31
C ALA A 4 23.46 12.84 20.87
N GLY A 5 23.96 14.06 20.64
CA GLY A 5 23.98 14.69 19.32
C GLY A 5 24.64 13.77 18.31
N ALA A 6 23.87 13.32 17.32
CA ALA A 6 24.43 12.65 16.16
C ALA A 6 25.28 13.66 15.39
N PRO A 7 26.49 13.29 14.91
CA PRO A 7 27.26 14.16 14.03
C PRO A 7 26.42 14.54 12.81
N ALA A 8 26.53 15.80 12.38
CA ALA A 8 25.85 16.27 11.18
C ALA A 8 26.28 15.38 10.00
N TYR A 9 25.29 14.79 9.31
CA TYR A 9 25.54 13.98 8.13
C TYR A 9 26.09 14.88 7.01
N ASP A 10 27.38 14.76 6.71
CA ASP A 10 28.10 15.54 5.67
C ASP A 10 28.27 14.74 4.37
N GLY A 11 27.42 13.73 4.16
CA GLY A 11 27.40 12.91 2.96
C GLY A 11 26.46 13.47 1.88
N PRO A 12 26.61 13.06 0.61
CA PRO A 12 25.66 13.43 -0.44
C PRO A 12 24.24 13.01 -0.03
N PRO A 13 23.20 13.79 -0.36
CA PRO A 13 21.84 13.48 0.01
C PRO A 13 21.48 12.07 -0.45
N ARG A 14 20.91 11.26 0.45
CA ARG A 14 20.42 9.93 0.08
C ARG A 14 19.43 10.08 -1.07
N PRO A 15 19.54 9.29 -2.15
CA PRO A 15 18.61 9.38 -3.26
C PRO A 15 17.19 9.14 -2.74
N ALA A 16 16.30 10.10 -2.98
CA ALA A 16 14.89 9.94 -2.64
C ALA A 16 14.32 8.77 -3.45
N GLN A 17 13.64 7.85 -2.79
CA GLN A 17 12.96 6.76 -3.49
C GLN A 17 11.91 7.35 -4.45
N ALA A 18 11.95 6.93 -5.71
CA ALA A 18 10.93 7.31 -6.70
C ALA A 18 9.54 6.84 -6.24
N TYR A 19 8.48 7.58 -6.59
CA TYR A 19 7.11 7.16 -6.24
C TYR A 19 6.62 6.03 -7.15
N ALA A 20 6.96 6.12 -8.44
CA ALA A 20 6.61 5.12 -9.43
C ALA A 20 7.17 3.73 -9.07
N GLY A 21 6.35 2.68 -9.18
CA GLY A 21 6.73 1.28 -8.94
C GLY A 21 6.86 0.89 -7.47
N THR A 22 6.40 1.71 -6.52
CA THR A 22 6.55 1.42 -5.08
C THR A 22 5.30 0.88 -4.42
N ASP A 23 5.47 0.21 -3.28
CA ASP A 23 4.37 -0.32 -2.47
C ASP A 23 3.38 0.79 -2.06
N ARG A 24 3.89 1.99 -1.74
CA ARG A 24 3.04 3.16 -1.46
C ARG A 24 2.14 3.54 -2.65
N GLN A 25 2.65 3.45 -3.88
CA GLN A 25 1.84 3.70 -5.07
C GLN A 25 0.82 2.60 -5.29
N CYS A 26 1.23 1.34 -5.17
CA CYS A 26 0.35 0.18 -5.31
C CYS A 26 -0.82 0.25 -4.30
N ARG A 27 -0.53 0.54 -3.03
CA ARG A 27 -1.53 0.77 -1.99
C ARG A 27 -2.51 1.89 -2.35
N GLY A 28 -1.99 3.02 -2.83
CA GLY A 28 -2.81 4.15 -3.26
C GLY A 28 -3.77 3.78 -4.39
N ARG A 29 -3.31 2.99 -5.36
CA ARG A 29 -4.14 2.49 -6.48
C ARG A 29 -5.23 1.53 -6.01
N LEU A 30 -4.90 0.57 -5.13
CA LEU A 30 -5.88 -0.36 -4.54
C LEU A 30 -6.98 0.39 -3.75
N LEU A 31 -6.58 1.37 -2.92
CA LEU A 31 -7.54 2.20 -2.17
C LEU A 31 -8.41 3.07 -3.09
N ALA A 32 -7.88 3.54 -4.22
CA ALA A 32 -8.69 4.29 -5.19
C ALA A 32 -9.81 3.42 -5.76
N VAL A 33 -9.50 2.19 -6.19
CA VAL A 33 -10.51 1.23 -6.68
C VAL A 33 -11.58 0.94 -5.64
N LEU A 34 -11.19 0.72 -4.38
CA LEU A 34 -12.14 0.47 -3.30
C LEU A 34 -13.03 1.68 -2.97
N ARG A 35 -12.53 2.92 -3.15
CA ARG A 35 -13.32 4.14 -2.95
C ARG A 35 -14.28 4.41 -4.10
N ASP A 36 -13.89 4.07 -5.32
CA ASP A 36 -14.72 4.27 -6.52
C ASP A 36 -15.80 3.18 -6.66
N ALA A 37 -15.61 2.02 -6.03
CA ALA A 37 -16.59 0.95 -6.03
C ALA A 37 -17.75 1.22 -5.04
N PRO A 38 -18.99 0.89 -5.40
CA PRO A 38 -20.16 1.10 -4.53
C PRO A 38 -20.25 0.11 -3.35
N GLY A 39 -19.26 -0.76 -3.16
CA GLY A 39 -19.26 -1.78 -2.12
C GLY A 39 -18.05 -2.70 -2.22
N ALA A 40 -18.14 -3.89 -1.61
CA ALA A 40 -17.05 -4.85 -1.58
C ALA A 40 -16.64 -5.29 -3.00
N VAL A 41 -15.33 -5.24 -3.27
CA VAL A 41 -14.71 -5.53 -4.55
C VAL A 41 -14.11 -6.94 -4.54
N THR A 42 -14.23 -7.67 -5.65
CA THR A 42 -13.63 -9.00 -5.77
C THR A 42 -12.11 -8.93 -5.85
N ARG A 43 -11.42 -9.99 -5.41
CA ARG A 43 -9.97 -10.11 -5.59
C ARG A 43 -9.56 -9.88 -7.05
N ALA A 44 -10.24 -10.54 -7.98
CA ALA A 44 -9.95 -10.44 -9.42
C ALA A 44 -9.98 -9.00 -9.96
N HIS A 45 -10.85 -8.14 -9.42
CA HIS A 45 -10.87 -6.72 -9.81
C HIS A 45 -9.63 -5.98 -9.26
N LEU A 46 -9.24 -6.23 -8.01
CA LEU A 46 -7.99 -5.65 -7.48
C LEU A 46 -6.75 -6.16 -8.25
N GLU A 47 -6.81 -7.38 -8.80
CA GLU A 47 -5.75 -7.93 -9.63
C GLU A 47 -5.54 -7.20 -10.96
N THR A 48 -6.53 -6.47 -11.47
CA THR A 48 -6.33 -5.65 -12.68
C THR A 48 -5.73 -4.28 -12.39
N THR A 49 -5.59 -3.92 -11.11
CA THR A 49 -5.17 -2.57 -10.68
C THR A 49 -3.65 -2.37 -10.72
N TRP A 50 -2.90 -3.47 -10.67
CA TRP A 50 -1.44 -3.44 -10.58
C TRP A 50 -0.83 -4.70 -11.19
N ASP A 51 0.13 -4.55 -12.10
CA ASP A 51 0.64 -5.67 -12.92
C ASP A 51 1.56 -6.62 -12.15
N GLU A 52 2.30 -6.14 -11.15
CA GLU A 52 3.24 -6.96 -10.38
C GLU A 52 2.53 -7.71 -9.24
N PRO A 53 2.29 -9.03 -9.36
CA PRO A 53 1.46 -9.77 -8.42
C PRO A 53 2.05 -9.82 -7.02
N VAL A 54 3.37 -9.98 -6.87
CA VAL A 54 4.00 -10.09 -5.54
C VAL A 54 3.88 -8.77 -4.77
N GLN A 55 4.06 -7.66 -5.47
CA GLN A 55 3.92 -6.32 -4.89
C GLN A 55 2.46 -6.04 -4.51
N ARG A 56 1.51 -6.40 -5.39
CA ARG A 56 0.08 -6.24 -5.15
C ARG A 56 -0.40 -7.00 -3.92
N GLU A 57 -0.01 -8.26 -3.80
CA GLU A 57 -0.38 -9.10 -2.65
C GLU A 57 0.20 -8.55 -1.35
N ARG A 58 1.47 -8.12 -1.37
CA ARG A 58 2.09 -7.47 -0.20
C ARG A 58 1.40 -6.17 0.17
N ALA A 59 1.09 -5.32 -0.82
CA ALA A 59 0.39 -4.06 -0.63
C ALA A 59 -1.01 -4.30 -0.03
N LEU A 60 -1.79 -5.24 -0.59
CA LEU A 60 -3.11 -5.59 -0.11
C LEU A 60 -3.06 -6.17 1.32
N GLY A 61 -2.14 -7.10 1.58
CA GLY A 61 -1.93 -7.68 2.91
C GLY A 61 -1.58 -6.62 3.96
N SER A 62 -0.71 -5.65 3.63
CA SER A 62 -0.39 -4.55 4.52
C SER A 62 -1.58 -3.62 4.77
N LEU A 63 -2.43 -3.36 3.77
CA LEU A 63 -3.66 -2.56 3.97
C LEU A 63 -4.63 -3.24 4.93
N VAL A 64 -4.74 -4.57 4.86
CA VAL A 64 -5.56 -5.36 5.80
C VAL A 64 -4.96 -5.34 7.20
N ALA A 65 -3.65 -5.55 7.31
CA ALA A 65 -2.94 -5.51 8.59
C ALA A 65 -3.05 -4.14 9.28
N ASP A 66 -3.04 -3.06 8.49
CA ASP A 66 -3.21 -1.68 8.97
C ASP A 66 -4.67 -1.32 9.29
N GLY A 67 -5.63 -2.22 9.00
CA GLY A 67 -7.06 -1.97 9.21
C GLY A 67 -7.66 -0.94 8.23
N LEU A 68 -7.00 -0.68 7.09
CA LEU A 68 -7.49 0.24 6.06
C LEU A 68 -8.37 -0.46 5.02
N VAL A 69 -8.34 -1.79 4.97
CA VAL A 69 -9.16 -2.65 4.11
C VAL A 69 -9.58 -3.86 4.93
N VAL A 70 -10.81 -4.34 4.74
CA VAL A 70 -11.34 -5.54 5.38
C VAL A 70 -11.62 -6.61 4.33
N ALA A 71 -11.18 -7.83 4.60
CA ALA A 71 -11.59 -9.02 3.84
C ALA A 71 -12.91 -9.55 4.41
N THR A 72 -13.93 -9.63 3.57
CA THR A 72 -15.26 -10.18 3.90
C THR A 72 -15.24 -11.70 3.88
N ALA A 73 -16.24 -12.33 4.50
CA ALA A 73 -16.40 -13.78 4.52
C ALA A 73 -16.51 -14.39 3.11
N ASP A 74 -17.03 -13.63 2.14
CA ASP A 74 -17.21 -14.04 0.75
C ASP A 74 -15.94 -13.85 -0.12
N GLY A 75 -14.79 -13.53 0.49
CA GLY A 75 -13.52 -13.35 -0.23
C GLY A 75 -13.44 -12.04 -1.03
N ARG A 76 -14.27 -11.04 -0.70
CA ARG A 76 -14.23 -9.68 -1.24
C ARG A 76 -13.55 -8.71 -0.29
N TYR A 77 -13.08 -7.58 -0.80
CA TYR A 77 -12.39 -6.53 -0.05
C TYR A 77 -13.23 -5.26 -0.02
N ALA A 78 -13.35 -4.64 1.15
CA ALA A 78 -14.08 -3.38 1.32
C ALA A 78 -13.26 -2.41 2.19
N LEU A 79 -13.65 -1.14 2.15
CA LEU A 79 -13.22 -0.19 3.18
C LEU A 79 -13.91 -0.57 4.52
N PRO A 80 -13.27 -0.32 5.67
CA PRO A 80 -13.82 -0.62 7.01
C PRO A 80 -15.16 0.06 7.31
#